data_AF-A0AAE0S032-F1
#
_entry.id   AF-A0AAE0S032-F1
#
_cell.length_a   1.000
_cell.length_b   1.000
_cell.length_c   1.000
_cell.angle_alpha   90.00
_cell.angle_beta   90.00
_cell.angle_gamma   90.00
#
_symmetry.space_group_name_H-M   'P 1'
#
loop_
_entity.id
_entity.type
_entity.pdbx_description
1 polymer ?
#
loop_
_entity_poly.entity_id
_entity_poly.type
_entity_poly.pdbx_seq_one_letter_code
_entity_poly.pdbx_strand_id
1 'polypeptide(L)'
;MINIERNLSRTKGVPLRRHKQKLKDENIDWKERWTNTEKEKAQLKSAYDSEVLKSHIEQAQIDDLERERKELLYRLSKLAGDTLTHNNSNIANLGDLYRPSILSDIYCELYDNEWTDAFQELTDHGLAEKDAVEMLLNILLMCFHKCREITWERYQTLKHIMSNIDIVHIPRNAKNLSQV
;
A
#
# COMPACT_ATOMS: atom_id res chain seq x y z
N MET A 1 70.36 -61.30 9.20
CA MET A 1 69.94 -60.00 8.61
C MET A 1 68.45 -59.88 8.26
N ILE A 2 67.64 -60.94 8.32
CA ILE A 2 66.24 -60.93 7.82
C ILE A 2 65.22 -60.25 8.77
N ASN A 3 65.56 -60.04 10.04
CA ASN A 3 64.60 -59.58 11.06
C ASN A 3 64.46 -58.04 11.17
N ILE A 4 65.35 -57.27 10.53
CA ILE A 4 65.35 -55.80 10.61
C ILE A 4 64.42 -55.22 9.53
N GLU A 5 64.45 -55.74 8.31
CA GLU A 5 63.59 -55.25 7.20
C GLU A 5 62.09 -55.55 7.39
N ARG A 6 61.75 -56.69 8.00
CA ARG A 6 60.34 -57.01 8.36
C ARG A 6 59.78 -56.08 9.42
N ASN A 7 60.61 -55.62 10.37
CA ASN A 7 60.18 -54.66 11.39
C ASN A 7 60.05 -53.24 10.83
N LEU A 8 60.97 -52.79 9.97
CA LEU A 8 60.87 -51.48 9.29
C LEU A 8 59.64 -51.37 8.36
N SER A 9 59.19 -52.48 7.77
CA SER A 9 58.00 -52.52 6.90
C SER A 9 56.69 -52.52 7.72
N ARG A 10 56.67 -53.18 8.88
CA ARG A 10 55.55 -53.16 9.83
C ARG A 10 55.38 -51.82 10.52
N THR A 11 56.46 -51.15 10.90
CA THR A 11 56.40 -49.85 11.62
C THR A 11 55.95 -48.70 10.73
N LYS A 12 56.23 -48.72 9.43
CA LYS A 12 55.74 -47.71 8.45
C LYS A 12 54.27 -47.90 8.04
N GLY A 13 53.72 -49.11 8.15
CA GLY A 13 52.32 -49.42 7.78
C GLY A 13 51.27 -48.96 8.80
N VAL A 14 51.61 -48.92 10.09
CA VAL A 14 50.69 -48.49 11.17
C VAL A 14 50.35 -46.99 11.10
N PRO A 15 51.31 -46.07 10.85
CA PRO A 15 51.04 -44.64 10.63
C PRO A 15 50.12 -44.36 9.43
N LEU A 16 50.34 -45.05 8.30
CA LEU A 16 49.49 -44.89 7.11
C LEU A 16 48.05 -45.37 7.36
N ARG A 17 47.87 -46.46 8.10
CA ARG A 17 46.54 -46.98 8.44
C ARG A 17 45.78 -46.02 9.35
N ARG A 18 46.46 -45.47 10.36
CA ARG A 18 45.88 -44.44 11.25
C ARG A 18 45.51 -43.17 10.49
N HIS A 19 46.36 -42.72 9.58
CA HIS A 19 46.09 -41.54 8.76
C HIS A 19 44.91 -41.74 7.80
N LYS A 20 44.84 -42.89 7.12
CA LYS A 20 43.67 -43.25 6.29
C LYS A 20 42.38 -43.36 7.10
N GLN A 21 42.44 -43.82 8.35
CA GLN A 21 41.27 -43.86 9.22
C GLN A 21 40.84 -42.45 9.63
N LYS A 22 41.77 -41.59 10.04
CA LYS A 22 41.47 -40.18 10.32
C LYS A 22 40.79 -39.46 9.17
N LEU A 23 41.30 -39.63 7.95
CA LEU A 23 40.69 -39.03 6.75
C LEU A 23 39.27 -39.56 6.48
N LYS A 24 39.00 -40.83 6.80
CA LYS A 24 37.65 -41.40 6.68
C LYS A 24 36.72 -40.80 7.72
N ASP A 25 37.17 -40.72 8.96
CA ASP A 25 36.40 -40.17 10.08
C ASP A 25 36.12 -38.68 9.83
N GLU A 26 37.10 -37.91 9.36
CA GLU A 26 36.94 -36.52 8.92
C GLU A 26 35.94 -36.40 7.75
N ASN A 27 36.03 -37.26 6.74
CA ASN A 27 35.07 -37.24 5.63
C ASN A 27 33.63 -37.59 6.06
N ILE A 28 33.47 -38.41 7.09
CA ILE A 28 32.16 -38.71 7.69
C ILE A 28 31.64 -37.49 8.46
N ASP A 29 32.48 -36.87 9.29
CA ASP A 29 32.16 -35.64 10.04
C ASP A 29 31.75 -34.49 9.09
N TRP A 30 32.52 -34.26 8.03
CA TRP A 30 32.19 -33.23 7.02
C TRP A 30 30.86 -33.50 6.32
N LYS A 31 30.55 -34.77 6.01
CA LYS A 31 29.26 -35.13 5.40
C LYS A 31 28.10 -34.90 6.35
N GLU A 32 28.24 -35.29 7.62
CA GLU A 32 27.23 -35.08 8.63
C GLU A 32 26.98 -33.58 8.85
N ARG A 33 28.06 -32.79 8.99
CA ARG A 33 27.99 -31.33 9.11
C ARG A 33 27.28 -30.71 7.90
N TRP A 34 27.66 -31.09 6.67
CA TRP A 34 27.01 -30.62 5.44
C TRP A 34 25.51 -30.89 5.45
N THR A 35 25.10 -32.13 5.78
CA THR A 35 23.69 -32.49 5.84
C THR A 35 22.91 -31.71 6.90
N ASN A 36 23.53 -31.41 8.05
CA ASN A 36 22.91 -30.61 9.10
C ASN A 36 22.75 -29.15 8.66
N THR A 37 23.77 -28.55 8.03
CA THR A 37 23.65 -27.18 7.48
C THR A 37 22.58 -27.07 6.41
N GLU A 38 22.40 -28.07 5.55
CA GLU A 38 21.34 -28.02 4.54
C GLU A 38 19.94 -28.17 5.14
N LYS A 39 19.80 -28.99 6.19
CA LYS A 39 18.54 -29.04 6.96
C LYS A 39 18.24 -27.71 7.64
N GLU A 40 19.24 -27.09 8.25
CA GLU A 40 19.10 -25.81 8.94
C GLU A 40 18.73 -24.69 7.95
N LYS A 41 19.39 -24.63 6.79
CA LYS A 41 19.00 -23.69 5.71
C LYS A 41 17.57 -23.91 5.24
N ALA A 42 17.16 -25.15 5.03
CA ALA A 42 15.80 -25.46 4.62
C ALA A 42 14.77 -25.04 5.68
N GLN A 43 15.07 -25.26 6.96
CA GLN A 43 14.23 -24.82 8.07
C GLN A 43 14.14 -23.29 8.15
N LEU A 44 15.27 -22.59 8.04
CA LEU A 44 15.31 -21.12 8.03
C LEU A 44 14.53 -20.55 6.85
N LYS A 45 14.67 -21.16 5.67
CA LYS A 45 13.92 -20.75 4.48
C LYS A 45 12.42 -20.93 4.67
N SER A 46 12.00 -22.08 5.18
CA SER A 46 10.58 -22.34 5.48
C SER A 46 10.03 -21.38 6.54
N ALA A 47 10.82 -21.04 7.57
CA ALA A 47 10.40 -20.09 8.61
C ALA A 47 10.25 -18.67 8.03
N TYR A 48 11.21 -18.23 7.21
CA TYR A 48 11.14 -16.96 6.51
C TYR A 48 9.90 -16.86 5.61
N ASP A 49 9.66 -17.88 4.78
CA ASP A 49 8.52 -17.89 3.87
C ASP A 49 7.18 -17.88 4.64
N SER A 50 7.11 -18.54 5.80
CA SER A 50 5.96 -18.49 6.69
C SER A 50 5.72 -17.10 7.30
N GLU A 51 6.79 -16.40 7.71
CA GLU A 51 6.67 -15.05 8.30
C GLU A 51 6.24 -14.03 7.25
N VAL A 52 6.78 -14.13 6.04
CA VAL A 52 6.37 -13.29 4.91
C VAL A 52 4.88 -13.49 4.62
N LEU A 53 4.40 -14.73 4.54
CA LEU A 53 2.99 -15.02 4.32
C LEU A 53 2.10 -14.42 5.42
N LYS A 54 2.53 -14.55 6.67
CA LYS A 54 1.82 -13.99 7.82
C LYS A 54 1.70 -12.47 7.73
N SER A 55 2.80 -11.79 7.38
CA SER A 55 2.82 -10.33 7.20
C SER A 55 1.87 -9.87 6.08
N HIS A 56 1.78 -10.59 4.96
CA HIS A 56 0.84 -10.26 3.88
C HIS A 56 -0.63 -10.42 4.32
N ILE A 57 -0.94 -11.46 5.11
CA ILE A 57 -2.28 -11.67 5.65
C ILE A 57 -2.66 -10.55 6.62
N GLU A 58 -1.73 -10.17 7.52
CA GLU A 58 -1.93 -9.06 8.45
C GLU A 58 -2.17 -7.74 7.71
N GLN A 59 -1.42 -7.47 6.64
CA GLN A 59 -1.62 -6.28 5.83
C GLN A 59 -3.01 -6.26 5.17
N ALA A 60 -3.45 -7.36 4.56
CA ALA A 60 -4.77 -7.46 3.98
C ALA A 60 -5.90 -7.23 5.01
N GLN A 61 -5.71 -7.69 6.25
CA GLN A 61 -6.65 -7.42 7.35
C GLN A 61 -6.70 -5.94 7.74
N ILE A 62 -5.55 -5.26 7.75
CA ILE A 62 -5.47 -3.81 8.00
C ILE A 62 -6.24 -3.06 6.92
N ASP A 63 -6.03 -3.39 5.65
CA ASP A 63 -6.67 -2.70 4.52
C ASP A 63 -8.20 -2.86 4.56
N ASP A 64 -8.70 -4.04 4.92
CA ASP A 64 -10.14 -4.28 5.09
C ASP A 64 -10.71 -3.51 6.28
N LEU A 65 -10.01 -3.45 7.42
CA LEU A 65 -10.41 -2.66 8.59
C LEU A 65 -10.42 -1.15 8.28
N GLU A 66 -9.46 -0.67 7.50
CA GLU A 66 -9.42 0.72 7.07
C GLU A 66 -10.59 1.07 6.15
N ARG A 67 -10.96 0.15 5.25
CA ARG A 67 -12.16 0.31 4.41
C ARG A 67 -13.43 0.40 5.25
N GLU A 68 -13.61 -0.49 6.22
CA GLU A 68 -14.76 -0.46 7.13
C GLU A 68 -14.79 0.82 7.97
N ARG A 69 -13.63 1.26 8.48
CA ARG A 69 -13.49 2.52 9.22
C ARG A 69 -13.94 3.71 8.36
N LYS A 70 -13.47 3.80 7.11
CA LYS A 70 -13.84 4.88 6.18
C LYS A 70 -15.35 4.89 5.91
N GLU A 71 -15.96 3.73 5.67
CA GLU A 71 -17.41 3.61 5.46
C GLU A 71 -18.24 4.00 6.71
N LEU A 72 -17.82 3.57 7.89
CA LEU A 72 -18.48 3.94 9.14
C LEU A 72 -18.38 5.44 9.43
N LEU A 73 -17.21 6.04 9.20
CA LEU A 73 -17.01 7.48 9.31
C LEU A 73 -17.91 8.24 8.34
N TYR A 74 -18.02 7.78 7.09
CA TYR A 74 -18.93 8.40 6.12
C TYR A 74 -20.38 8.37 6.58
N ARG A 75 -20.89 7.20 7.00
CA ARG A 75 -22.27 7.05 7.49
C ARG A 75 -22.54 7.90 8.72
N LEU A 76 -21.60 7.91 9.68
CA LEU A 76 -21.71 8.72 10.89
C LEU A 76 -21.74 10.21 10.55
N SER A 77 -20.86 10.64 9.64
CA SER A 77 -20.77 12.03 9.23
C SER A 77 -22.00 12.50 8.45
N LYS A 78 -22.57 11.62 7.63
CA LYS A 78 -23.85 11.84 6.96
C LYS A 78 -25.00 11.99 7.95
N LEU A 79 -25.13 11.08 8.92
CA LEU A 79 -26.14 11.15 9.97
C LEU A 79 -25.97 12.40 10.86
N ALA A 80 -24.72 12.77 11.17
CA ALA A 80 -24.41 14.00 11.89
C ALA A 80 -24.78 15.24 11.06
N GLY A 81 -24.48 15.23 9.76
CA GLY A 81 -24.89 16.29 8.83
C GLY A 81 -26.41 16.44 8.75
N ASP A 82 -27.14 15.33 8.58
CA ASP A 82 -28.60 15.30 8.49
C ASP A 82 -29.27 15.77 9.80
N THR A 83 -28.72 15.40 10.95
CA THR A 83 -29.25 15.83 12.27
C THR A 83 -28.91 17.28 12.61
N LEU A 84 -27.76 17.80 12.17
CA LEU A 84 -27.34 19.19 12.41
C LEU A 84 -27.97 20.19 11.43
N THR A 85 -28.29 19.77 10.21
CA THR A 85 -28.94 20.62 9.19
C THR A 85 -30.46 20.62 9.30
N HIS A 86 -31.06 19.67 10.02
CA HIS A 86 -32.48 19.73 10.38
C HIS A 86 -32.72 20.99 11.22
N ASN A 87 -33.36 21.99 10.59
CA ASN A 87 -33.62 23.33 11.15
C ASN A 87 -32.43 24.30 11.33
N ASN A 88 -31.23 24.02 10.78
CA ASN A 88 -30.09 24.94 10.89
C ASN A 88 -29.19 24.92 9.64
N SER A 89 -29.49 25.76 8.64
CA SER A 89 -28.75 25.83 7.36
C SER A 89 -27.32 26.36 7.45
N ASN A 90 -26.91 26.81 8.64
CA ASN A 90 -25.62 27.48 8.87
C ASN A 90 -24.53 26.53 9.44
N ILE A 91 -24.87 25.27 9.73
CA ILE A 91 -23.91 24.28 10.22
C ILE A 91 -23.34 23.52 9.02
N ALA A 92 -22.01 23.57 8.87
CA ALA A 92 -21.28 22.97 7.76
C ALA A 92 -21.64 21.47 7.59
N ASN A 93 -21.89 21.05 6.34
CA ASN A 93 -22.17 19.66 5.99
C ASN A 93 -20.97 18.78 6.32
N LEU A 94 -21.02 18.10 7.47
CA LEU A 94 -19.95 17.23 7.91
C LEU A 94 -19.86 15.95 7.06
N GLY A 95 -20.91 15.55 6.36
CA GLY A 95 -20.93 14.36 5.52
C GLY A 95 -20.07 14.43 4.25
N ASP A 96 -19.52 15.59 3.91
CA ASP A 96 -18.70 15.75 2.71
C ASP A 96 -17.30 15.17 2.93
N LEU A 97 -17.04 14.03 2.26
CA LEU A 97 -15.76 13.31 2.24
C LEU A 97 -14.68 14.09 1.47
N TYR A 98 -15.05 15.09 0.69
CA TYR A 98 -14.13 15.91 -0.11
C TYR A 98 -13.96 17.30 0.50
N ARG A 99 -14.12 17.45 1.82
CA ARG A 99 -13.83 18.72 2.49
C ARG A 99 -12.35 19.07 2.36
N PRO A 100 -11.98 20.37 2.36
CA PRO A 100 -10.61 20.80 2.10
C PRO A 100 -9.54 20.09 2.94
N SER A 101 -9.83 19.78 4.21
CA SER A 101 -8.91 19.04 5.08
C SER A 101 -8.71 17.59 4.64
N ILE A 102 -9.78 16.88 4.27
CA ILE A 102 -9.71 15.48 3.81
C ILE A 102 -9.08 15.41 2.42
N LEU A 103 -9.37 16.39 1.55
CA LEU A 103 -8.72 16.50 0.25
C LEU A 103 -7.20 16.60 0.38
N SER A 104 -6.69 17.38 1.34
CA SER A 104 -5.25 17.46 1.59
C SER A 104 -4.68 16.08 1.93
N ASP A 105 -5.35 15.32 2.80
CA ASP A 105 -4.91 13.98 3.20
C ASP A 105 -4.94 13.00 2.01
N ILE A 106 -6.01 13.02 1.20
CA ILE A 106 -6.14 12.19 -0.01
C ILE A 106 -5.04 12.52 -1.04
N TYR A 107 -4.73 13.80 -1.24
CA TYR A 107 -3.65 14.20 -2.16
C TYR A 107 -2.27 13.80 -1.62
N CYS A 108 -2.06 13.80 -0.31
CA CYS A 108 -0.83 13.27 0.29
C CYS A 108 -0.73 11.75 0.07
N GLU A 109 -1.79 10.99 0.35
CA GLU A 109 -1.84 9.53 0.12
C GLU A 109 -1.56 9.16 -1.35
N LEU A 110 -2.04 9.96 -2.30
CA LEU A 110 -1.80 9.75 -3.73
C LEU A 110 -0.31 9.76 -4.08
N TYR A 111 0.48 10.67 -3.50
CA TYR A 111 1.91 10.77 -3.79
C TYR A 111 2.75 9.78 -2.96
N ASP A 112 2.32 9.45 -1.75
CA ASP A 112 3.09 8.57 -0.85
C ASP A 112 2.89 7.09 -1.23
N ASN A 113 1.63 6.66 -1.43
CA ASN A 113 1.28 5.26 -1.62
C ASN A 113 0.96 4.94 -3.09
N GLU A 114 -0.12 5.50 -3.62
CA GLU A 114 -0.68 5.08 -4.91
C GLU A 114 0.26 5.32 -6.09
N TRP A 115 0.97 6.46 -6.09
CA TRP A 115 1.95 6.77 -7.12
C TRP A 115 3.16 5.83 -7.06
N THR A 116 3.65 5.55 -5.85
CA THR A 116 4.81 4.69 -5.62
C THR A 116 4.49 3.25 -6.03
N ASP A 117 3.33 2.73 -5.63
CA ASP A 117 2.88 1.39 -5.96
C ASP A 117 2.67 1.22 -7.47
N ALA A 118 1.99 2.17 -8.11
CA ALA A 118 1.77 2.14 -9.55
C ALA A 118 3.09 2.25 -10.34
N PHE A 119 4.03 3.08 -9.89
CA PHE A 119 5.35 3.18 -10.49
C PHE A 119 6.11 1.86 -10.38
N GLN A 120 6.14 1.27 -9.18
CA GLN A 120 6.82 0.00 -8.92
C GLN A 120 6.26 -1.11 -9.81
N GLU A 121 4.94 -1.27 -9.85
CA GLU A 121 4.25 -2.27 -10.69
C GLU A 121 4.61 -2.09 -12.18
N LEU A 122 4.58 -0.85 -12.70
CA LEU A 122 4.93 -0.57 -14.10
C LEU A 122 6.39 -0.94 -14.41
N THR A 123 7.32 -0.63 -13.50
CA THR A 123 8.74 -0.94 -13.68
C THR A 123 9.05 -2.42 -13.53
N ASP A 124 8.36 -3.13 -12.63
CA ASP A 124 8.53 -4.57 -12.43
C ASP A 124 8.04 -5.39 -13.63
N HIS A 125 7.04 -4.87 -14.37
CA HIS A 125 6.61 -5.42 -15.66
C HIS A 125 7.47 -4.98 -16.86
N GLY A 126 8.63 -4.36 -16.61
CA GLY A 126 9.64 -4.09 -17.62
C GLY A 126 9.46 -2.78 -18.39
N LEU A 127 8.60 -1.88 -17.92
CA LEU A 127 8.51 -0.53 -18.47
C LEU A 127 9.73 0.29 -17.99
N ALA A 128 10.35 1.04 -18.89
CA ALA A 128 11.43 1.93 -18.50
C ALA A 128 10.90 3.01 -17.56
N GLU A 129 11.65 3.37 -16.52
CA GLU A 129 11.23 4.34 -15.49
C GLU A 129 10.69 5.64 -16.09
N LYS A 130 11.35 6.16 -17.13
CA LYS A 130 10.94 7.38 -17.82
C LYS A 130 9.54 7.24 -18.44
N ASP A 131 9.28 6.11 -19.08
CA ASP A 131 8.00 5.84 -19.75
C ASP A 131 6.89 5.60 -18.72
N ALA A 132 7.22 4.97 -17.58
CA ALA A 132 6.31 4.82 -16.44
C ALA A 132 5.91 6.18 -15.85
N VAL A 133 6.88 7.06 -15.60
CA VAL A 133 6.62 8.43 -15.11
C VAL A 133 5.78 9.23 -16.12
N GLU A 134 6.09 9.14 -17.42
CA GLU A 134 5.33 9.84 -18.46
C GLU A 134 3.88 9.35 -18.54
N MET A 135 3.66 8.04 -18.39
CA MET A 135 2.32 7.46 -18.34
C MET A 135 1.52 7.95 -17.13
N LEU A 136 2.10 7.90 -15.93
CA LEU A 136 1.44 8.35 -14.72
C LEU A 136 1.14 9.87 -14.76
N LEU A 137 2.07 10.67 -15.30
CA LEU A 137 1.85 12.10 -15.52
C LEU A 137 0.67 12.36 -16.48
N ASN A 138 0.58 11.60 -17.57
CA ASN A 138 -0.51 11.74 -18.52
C ASN A 138 -1.88 11.42 -17.87
N ILE A 139 -1.94 10.42 -17.00
CA ILE A 139 -3.16 10.10 -16.24
C ILE A 139 -3.57 11.30 -15.37
N LEU A 140 -2.62 11.90 -14.62
CA LEU A 140 -2.90 13.09 -13.81
C LEU A 140 -3.40 14.28 -14.65
N LEU A 141 -2.77 14.52 -15.80
CA LEU A 141 -3.18 15.59 -16.71
C LEU A 141 -4.59 15.36 -17.27
N MET A 142 -4.94 14.12 -17.63
CA MET A 142 -6.28 13.77 -18.07
C MET A 142 -7.31 14.04 -16.97
N CYS A 143 -7.03 13.63 -15.73
CA CYS A 143 -7.89 13.91 -14.58
C CYS A 143 -8.08 15.42 -14.38
N PHE A 144 -6.99 16.20 -14.41
CA PHE A 144 -7.03 17.65 -14.27
C PHE A 144 -7.90 18.31 -15.35
N HIS A 145 -7.69 17.95 -16.61
CA HIS A 145 -8.48 18.48 -17.72
C HIS A 145 -9.96 18.13 -17.56
N LYS A 146 -10.27 16.90 -17.15
CA LYS A 146 -11.66 16.47 -16.95
C LYS A 146 -12.33 17.23 -15.81
N CYS A 147 -11.65 17.41 -14.68
CA CYS A 147 -12.15 18.22 -13.59
C CYS A 147 -12.43 19.65 -14.05
N ARG A 148 -11.51 20.26 -14.81
CA ARG A 148 -11.68 21.62 -15.33
C ARG A 148 -12.91 21.75 -16.24
N GLU A 149 -13.14 20.79 -17.12
CA GLU A 149 -14.33 20.73 -17.97
C GLU A 149 -15.61 20.66 -17.14
N ILE A 150 -15.68 19.72 -16.19
CA ILE A 150 -16.86 19.54 -15.33
C ILE A 150 -17.14 20.81 -14.53
N THR A 151 -16.11 21.40 -13.90
CA THR A 151 -16.26 22.65 -13.14
C THR A 151 -16.79 23.78 -14.02
N TRP A 152 -16.30 23.88 -15.25
CA TRP A 152 -16.78 24.87 -16.20
C TRP A 152 -18.26 24.68 -16.57
N GLU A 153 -18.68 23.46 -16.91
CA GLU A 153 -20.07 23.13 -17.21
C GLU A 153 -21.01 23.45 -16.03
N ARG A 154 -20.59 23.10 -14.82
CA ARG A 154 -21.33 23.39 -13.59
C ARG A 154 -21.42 24.89 -13.32
N TYR A 155 -20.33 25.62 -13.53
CA TYR A 155 -20.32 27.07 -13.42
C TYR A 155 -21.28 27.72 -14.41
N GLN A 156 -21.29 27.29 -15.69
CA GLN A 156 -22.24 27.82 -16.68
C GLN A 156 -23.69 27.52 -16.31
N THR A 157 -23.96 26.31 -15.81
CA THR A 157 -25.30 25.92 -15.33
C THR A 157 -25.76 26.82 -14.19
N LEU A 158 -24.92 27.02 -13.17
CA LEU A 158 -25.21 27.89 -12.04
C LEU A 158 -25.42 29.34 -12.48
N LYS A 159 -24.56 29.85 -13.37
CA LYS A 159 -24.68 31.20 -13.94
C LYS A 159 -26.01 31.38 -14.67
N HIS A 160 -26.43 30.38 -15.45
CA HIS A 160 -27.71 30.43 -16.15
C HIS A 160 -28.89 30.44 -15.18
N ILE A 161 -28.88 29.56 -14.16
CA ILE A 161 -29.89 29.53 -13.10
C ILE A 161 -29.97 30.88 -12.39
N MET A 162 -28.82 31.42 -11.96
CA MET A 162 -28.75 32.71 -11.26
C MET A 162 -29.25 33.88 -12.12
N SER A 163 -29.01 33.84 -13.43
CA SER A 163 -29.50 34.86 -14.37
C SER A 163 -31.01 34.75 -14.64
N ASN A 164 -31.61 33.57 -14.47
CA ASN A 164 -33.04 33.34 -14.66
C ASN A 164 -33.87 33.58 -13.38
N ILE A 165 -33.23 33.76 -12.22
CA ILE A 165 -33.92 33.99 -10.93
C ILE A 165 -34.52 35.41 -10.82
N ASP A 166 -34.21 36.34 -11.73
CA ASP A 166 -34.78 37.71 -11.76
C ASP A 166 -36.26 37.79 -12.19
N ILE A 167 -36.99 36.67 -12.37
CA ILE A 167 -38.41 36.67 -12.80
C ILE A 167 -39.41 36.34 -11.66
N VAL A 168 -38.96 35.99 -10.44
CA VAL A 168 -39.91 35.88 -9.31
C VAL A 168 -40.09 37.26 -8.66
N HIS A 169 -41.05 38.00 -9.23
CA HIS A 169 -41.61 39.22 -8.70
C HIS A 169 -42.07 39.01 -7.25
N ILE A 170 -41.28 39.46 -6.26
CA ILE A 170 -41.77 39.68 -4.90
C ILE A 170 -42.64 40.94 -4.98
N PRO A 171 -43.97 40.87 -4.79
CA PRO A 171 -44.80 42.06 -4.82
C PRO A 171 -44.42 42.90 -3.60
N ARG A 172 -43.84 44.08 -3.84
CA ARG A 172 -43.73 45.13 -2.82
C ARG A 172 -45.13 45.66 -2.54
N ASN A 173 -45.86 45.01 -1.63
CA ASN A 173 -47.02 45.62 -1.01
C ASN A 173 -46.73 45.96 0.45
N ALA A 174 -45.99 47.05 0.63
CA ALA A 174 -45.94 47.82 1.87
C ALA A 174 -46.46 49.23 1.59
N LYS A 175 -47.75 49.31 1.23
CA LYS A 175 -48.55 50.54 1.35
C LYS A 175 -49.92 50.15 1.88
N ASN A 176 -50.09 50.28 3.20
CA ASN A 176 -51.28 50.82 3.88
C ASN A 176 -51.29 50.40 5.35
N LEU A 177 -50.58 51.15 6.19
CA LEU A 177 -50.93 51.35 7.60
C LEU A 177 -50.66 52.83 7.96
N SER A 178 -51.33 53.71 7.23
CA SER A 178 -51.54 55.09 7.64
C SER A 178 -52.98 55.44 7.29
N GLN A 179 -53.78 55.77 8.32
CA GLN A 179 -55.22 56.11 8.33
C GLN A 179 -56.10 54.84 8.30
N VAL A 180 -56.94 54.52 9.28
CA VAL A 180 -57.68 55.30 10.29
C VAL A 180 -57.72 54.52 11.61
#